data_AF-A0A2E0M4C3-F1
#
_entry.id   AF-A0A2E0M4C3-F1
#
_cell.length_a   1.000
_cell.length_b   1.000
_cell.length_c   1.000
_cell.angle_alpha   90.00
_cell.angle_beta   90.00
_cell.angle_gamma   90.00
#
_symmetry.space_group_name_H-M   'P 1'
#
loop_
_entity.id
_entity.type
_entity.pdbx_description
1 polymer ?
#
loop_
_entity_poly.entity_id
_entity_poly.type
_entity_poly.pdbx_seq_one_letter_code
_entity_poly.pdbx_strand_id
1 'polypeptide(L)'
;MVCQLRSIKWYMIEMGNEASQQTGRYLNNRAENAHLQFRRRQCAMLRFRQMSCLQKFTSIHASVYNHFNQDRSQTTRSTYKTLRNQALAEWRQLLAA
;
A
#
# COMPACT_ATOMS: atom_id res chain seq x y z
N MET A 1 -6.07 18.38 8.48
CA MET A 1 -6.09 17.04 9.12
C MET A 1 -4.91 16.25 8.57
N VAL A 2 -3.79 16.24 9.30
CA VAL A 2 -2.49 15.71 8.86
C VAL A 2 -2.49 14.19 9.02
N CYS A 3 -1.92 13.46 8.06
CA CYS A 3 -1.82 12.01 8.14
C CYS A 3 -1.10 11.56 9.41
N GLN A 4 -1.85 10.95 10.32
CA GLN A 4 -1.43 10.65 11.69
C GLN A 4 -0.63 9.33 11.78
N LEU A 5 0.29 9.12 10.84
CA LEU A 5 1.38 8.19 11.05
C LEU A 5 2.55 8.96 11.60
N ARG A 6 2.65 8.90 12.92
CA ARG A 6 3.84 9.22 13.68
C ARG A 6 5.05 8.65 12.94
N SER A 7 6.01 9.52 12.60
CA SER A 7 7.21 9.16 11.82
C SER A 7 7.95 7.99 12.49
N ILE A 8 8.79 7.25 11.76
CA ILE A 8 9.69 6.26 12.35
C ILE A 8 10.49 6.88 13.51
N LYS A 9 10.88 8.14 13.36
CA LYS A 9 11.47 8.95 14.43
C LYS A 9 10.65 8.93 15.72
N TRP A 10 9.33 9.10 15.61
CA TRP A 10 8.44 9.08 16.77
C TRP A 10 8.33 7.68 17.38
N TYR A 11 8.28 6.63 16.56
CA TYR A 11 8.29 5.23 17.02
C TYR A 11 9.62 4.86 17.71
N MET A 12 10.75 5.37 17.19
CA MET A 12 12.07 5.21 17.79
C MET A 12 12.17 5.91 19.15
N ILE A 13 11.55 7.08 19.30
CA ILE A 13 11.42 7.78 20.59
C ILE A 13 10.55 6.97 21.56
N GLU A 14 9.39 6.44 21.12
CA GLU A 14 8.51 5.64 21.97
C GLU A 14 9.17 4.33 22.45
N MET A 15 10.02 3.72 21.61
CA MET A 15 10.80 2.53 21.98
C MET A 15 12.12 2.85 22.71
N GLY A 16 12.45 4.12 22.95
CA GLY A 16 13.72 4.53 23.58
C GLY A 16 14.97 4.23 22.74
N ASN A 17 14.83 4.04 21.43
CA ASN A 17 15.91 3.71 20.49
C ASN A 17 16.18 4.86 19.50
N GLU A 18 16.00 6.10 19.96
CA GLU A 18 16.22 7.31 19.16
C GLU A 18 17.68 7.51 18.71
N ALA A 19 18.65 7.08 19.52
CA ALA A 19 20.08 7.21 19.23
C ALA A 19 20.54 6.34 18.05
N SER A 20 19.79 5.29 17.69
CA SER A 20 20.06 4.45 16.52
C SER A 20 19.65 5.13 15.20
N GLN A 21 18.93 6.26 15.25
CA GLN A 21 18.51 6.98 14.05
C GLN A 21 19.66 7.82 13.47
N GLN A 22 20.38 7.28 12.50
CA GLN A 22 21.38 8.03 11.74
C GLN A 22 20.76 8.92 10.65
N THR A 23 20.49 10.18 10.99
CA THR A 23 19.96 11.18 10.03
C THR A 23 21.09 11.71 9.13
N GLY A 24 21.64 10.86 8.25
CA GLY A 24 22.56 11.25 7.19
C GLY A 24 21.90 11.12 5.82
N ARG A 25 22.40 11.85 4.82
CA ARG A 25 21.92 11.78 3.43
C ARG A 25 22.04 10.32 2.97
N TYR A 26 20.90 9.62 2.90
CA TYR A 26 20.74 8.21 2.48
C TYR A 26 20.96 7.09 3.52
N LEU A 27 21.44 7.35 4.74
CA LEU A 27 21.74 6.28 5.72
C LEU A 27 20.49 5.51 6.17
N ASN A 28 19.39 6.22 6.41
CA ASN A 28 18.13 5.62 6.87
C ASN A 28 17.07 5.49 5.78
N ASN A 29 17.43 5.77 4.52
CA ASN A 29 16.45 5.80 3.42
C ASN A 29 15.68 4.49 3.29
N ARG A 30 16.31 3.32 3.53
CA ARG A 30 15.60 2.04 3.43
C ARG A 30 14.53 1.88 4.52
N ALA A 31 14.89 2.17 5.76
CA ALA A 31 13.95 2.13 6.88
C ALA A 31 12.85 3.17 6.68
N GLU A 32 13.20 4.42 6.37
CA GLU A 32 12.26 5.53 6.17
C GLU A 32 11.34 5.33 4.95
N ASN A 33 11.86 4.79 3.85
CA ASN A 33 11.08 4.52 2.64
C ASN A 33 10.19 3.28 2.74
N ALA A 34 10.49 2.32 3.63
CA ALA A 34 9.62 1.16 3.85
C ALA A 34 8.21 1.58 4.29
N HIS A 35 8.11 2.63 5.11
CA HIS A 35 6.83 3.15 5.60
C HIS A 35 6.13 4.11 4.63
N LEU A 36 6.77 4.54 3.53
CA LEU A 36 6.17 5.49 2.58
C LEU A 36 4.92 4.93 1.90
N GLN A 37 4.94 3.65 1.55
CA GLN A 37 3.81 2.98 0.89
C GLN A 37 2.61 2.90 1.83
N PHE A 38 2.88 2.55 3.09
CA PHE A 38 1.87 2.54 4.15
C PHE A 38 1.33 3.95 4.43
N ARG A 39 2.19 4.98 4.47
CA ARG A 39 1.77 6.38 4.58
C ARG A 39 0.90 6.85 3.44
N ARG A 40 1.28 6.55 2.19
CA ARG A 40 0.49 6.93 1.01
C ARG A 40 -0.89 6.28 1.02
N ARG A 41 -0.94 4.99 1.39
CA ARG A 41 -2.19 4.24 1.57
C ARG A 41 -3.02 4.85 2.69
N GLN A 42 -2.45 5.08 3.86
CA GLN A 42 -3.18 5.65 5.00
C GLN A 42 -3.65 7.09 4.75
N CYS A 43 -2.87 7.92 4.05
CA CYS A 43 -3.30 9.24 3.61
C CYS A 43 -4.47 9.17 2.62
N ALA A 44 -4.43 8.26 1.66
CA ALA A 44 -5.57 8.01 0.76
C ALA A 44 -6.79 7.52 1.56
N MET A 45 -6.55 6.69 2.57
CA MET A 45 -7.55 6.15 3.49
C MET A 45 -8.15 7.20 4.44
N LEU A 46 -7.42 8.26 4.81
CA LEU A 46 -7.93 9.38 5.60
C LEU A 46 -8.87 10.30 4.80
N ARG A 47 -8.99 10.09 3.47
CA ARG A 47 -9.98 10.79 2.63
C ARG A 47 -11.36 10.14 2.73
N PHE A 48 -11.49 8.97 3.36
CA PHE A 48 -12.80 8.38 3.63
C PHE A 48 -13.50 9.13 4.76
N ARG A 49 -14.74 9.58 4.50
CA ARG A 49 -15.58 10.31 5.47
C ARG A 49 -15.94 9.46 6.70
N GLN A 50 -15.99 8.14 6.55
CA GLN A 50 -16.40 7.19 7.59
C GLN A 50 -15.40 6.04 7.72
N MET A 51 -15.11 5.65 8.97
CA MET A 51 -14.17 4.58 9.28
C MET A 51 -14.67 3.19 8.82
N SER A 52 -15.99 3.00 8.78
CA SER A 52 -16.62 1.77 8.25
C SER A 52 -16.35 1.57 6.75
N CYS A 53 -16.40 2.64 5.94
CA CYS A 53 -16.03 2.59 4.52
C CYS A 53 -14.55 2.23 4.34
N LEU A 54 -13.69 2.80 5.18
CA LEU A 54 -12.27 2.47 5.17
C LEU A 54 -12.04 0.99 5.46
N GLN A 55 -12.65 0.44 6.51
CA GLN A 55 -12.51 -0.97 6.89
C GLN A 55 -12.92 -1.91 5.75
N LYS A 56 -14.08 -1.64 5.13
CA LYS A 56 -14.57 -2.41 3.97
C LYS A 56 -13.63 -2.32 2.76
N PHE A 57 -13.06 -1.15 2.52
CA PHE A 57 -12.09 -0.96 1.45
C PHE A 57 -10.78 -1.70 1.73
N THR A 58 -10.24 -1.59 2.95
CA THR A 58 -8.96 -2.19 3.33
C THR A 58 -8.98 -3.71 3.30
N SER A 59 -10.11 -4.34 3.66
CA SER A 59 -10.23 -5.80 3.68
C SER A 59 -10.13 -6.41 2.28
N ILE A 60 -10.61 -5.71 1.26
CA ILE A 60 -10.62 -6.21 -0.13
C ILE A 60 -9.45 -5.70 -0.98
N HIS A 61 -8.87 -4.54 -0.63
CA HIS A 61 -7.93 -3.81 -1.50
C HIS A 61 -6.72 -4.64 -1.92
N ALA A 62 -6.09 -5.38 -0.99
CA ALA A 62 -4.91 -6.18 -1.29
C ALA A 62 -5.23 -7.32 -2.28
N SER A 63 -6.37 -8.00 -2.08
CA SER A 63 -6.84 -9.07 -2.96
C SER A 63 -7.08 -8.55 -4.39
N VAL A 64 -7.83 -7.45 -4.52
CA VAL A 64 -8.11 -6.81 -5.81
C VAL A 64 -6.82 -6.35 -6.48
N TYR A 65 -5.94 -5.66 -5.74
CA TYR A 65 -4.68 -5.17 -6.29
C TYR A 65 -3.78 -6.30 -6.79
N ASN A 66 -3.68 -7.39 -6.04
CA ASN A 66 -2.85 -8.52 -6.40
C ASN A 66 -3.40 -9.26 -7.63
N HIS A 67 -4.71 -9.50 -7.69
CA HIS A 67 -5.36 -10.16 -8.83
C HIS A 67 -5.09 -9.45 -10.17
N PHE A 68 -5.16 -8.12 -10.21
CA PHE A 68 -4.86 -7.34 -11.43
C PHE A 68 -3.36 -7.13 -11.72
N ASN A 69 -2.46 -7.44 -10.78
CA ASN A 69 -1.02 -7.24 -10.90
C ASN A 69 -0.21 -8.54 -10.78
N GLN A 70 -0.84 -9.69 -11.00
CA GLN A 70 -0.16 -10.99 -10.99
C GLN A 70 1.06 -10.98 -11.91
N ASP A 71 2.20 -11.39 -11.36
CA ASP A 71 3.46 -11.64 -12.05
C ASP A 71 3.97 -10.54 -12.99
N ARG A 72 3.64 -9.27 -12.69
CA ARG A 72 3.99 -8.12 -13.55
C ARG A 72 5.47 -8.02 -13.90
N SER A 73 6.36 -8.42 -12.99
CA SER A 73 7.82 -8.36 -13.20
C SER A 73 8.41 -9.68 -13.67
N GLN A 74 7.65 -10.77 -13.64
CA GLN A 74 8.12 -12.13 -13.96
C GLN A 74 7.62 -12.60 -15.34
N THR A 75 6.62 -11.91 -15.92
CA THR A 75 6.02 -12.27 -17.20
C THR A 75 6.34 -11.26 -18.29
N THR A 76 6.38 -11.74 -19.53
CA THR A 76 6.46 -10.89 -20.72
C THR A 76 5.23 -9.96 -20.78
N ARG A 77 5.41 -8.77 -21.36
CA ARG A 77 4.35 -7.77 -21.47
C ARG A 77 3.08 -8.28 -22.17
N SER A 78 3.21 -9.18 -23.15
CA SER A 78 2.09 -9.80 -23.86
C SER A 78 1.26 -10.68 -22.93
N THR A 79 1.92 -11.58 -22.19
CA THR A 79 1.28 -12.46 -21.20
C THR A 79 0.60 -11.68 -20.09
N TYR A 80 1.26 -10.64 -19.56
CA TYR A 80 0.65 -9.76 -18.55
C TYR A 80 -0.65 -9.09 -19.06
N LYS A 81 -0.69 -8.64 -20.33
CA LYS A 81 -1.91 -8.07 -20.92
C LYS A 81 -3.03 -9.09 -21.02
N THR A 82 -2.72 -10.33 -21.41
CA THR A 82 -3.71 -11.41 -21.49
C THR A 82 -4.29 -11.73 -20.12
N LEU A 83 -3.44 -11.94 -19.11
CA LEU A 83 -3.86 -12.19 -17.72
C LEU A 83 -4.72 -11.04 -17.18
N ARG A 84 -4.33 -9.80 -17.45
CA ARG A 84 -5.10 -8.62 -17.04
C ARG A 84 -6.48 -8.55 -17.71
N ASN A 85 -6.58 -8.95 -18.98
CA ASN A 85 -7.86 -9.00 -19.68
C ASN A 85 -8.76 -10.12 -19.15
N GLN A 86 -8.20 -11.28 -18.79
CA GLN A 86 -8.92 -12.39 -18.16
C GLN A 86 -9.48 -11.97 -16.78
N ALA A 87 -8.62 -11.42 -15.91
CA ALA A 87 -9.02 -10.86 -14.61
C ALA A 87 -10.15 -9.82 -14.74
N LEU A 88 -10.12 -9.01 -15.80
CA LEU A 88 -11.15 -8.01 -16.05
C LEU A 88 -12.47 -8.61 -16.55
N ALA A 89 -12.41 -9.71 -17.32
CA ALA A 89 -13.59 -10.46 -17.73
C ALA A 89 -14.25 -11.15 -16.53
N GLU A 90 -13.46 -11.82 -15.68
CA GLU A 90 -13.92 -12.42 -14.42
C GLU A 90 -14.58 -11.36 -13.51
N TRP A 91 -13.94 -10.21 -13.37
CA TRP A 91 -14.50 -9.10 -12.57
C TRP A 91 -15.85 -8.61 -13.11
N ARG A 92 -16.01 -8.52 -14.43
CA ARG A 92 -17.28 -8.14 -15.06
C ARG A 92 -18.38 -9.18 -14.83
N GLN A 93 -18.03 -10.47 -14.83
CA GLN A 93 -18.99 -11.54 -14.53
C GLN A 93 -19.48 -11.46 -13.10
N LEU A 94 -18.58 -11.19 -12.13
CA LEU A 94 -18.95 -11.00 -10.73
C LEU A 94 -19.86 -9.78 -10.48
N LEU A 95 -19.76 -8.75 -11.32
CA LEU A 95 -20.64 -7.56 -11.24
C LEU A 95 -22.00 -7.76 -11.91
N ALA A 96 -22.12 -8.73 -12.81
CA ALA A 96 -23.34 -9.02 -13.55
C ALA A 96 -24.21 -10.11 -12.87
N ALA A 97 -23.64 -10.82 -11.89
CA ALA A 97 -24.34 -11.77 -11.02
C ALA A 97 -25.00 -11.06 -9.84
#